data_AF-A0A3A4ZUL2-F1
#
_entry.id   AF-A0A3A4ZUL2-F1
#
_cell.length_a   1.000
_cell.length_b   1.000
_cell.length_c   1.000
_cell.angle_alpha   90.00
_cell.angle_beta   90.00
_cell.angle_gamma   90.00
#
_symmetry.space_group_name_H-M   'P 1'
#
loop_
_entity.id
_entity.type
_entity.pdbx_description
1 polymer ?
#
loop_
_entity_poly.entity_id
_entity_poly.type
_entity_poly.pdbx_seq_one_letter_code
_entity_poly.pdbx_strand_id
1 'polypeptide(L)'
;MKKILLAVVILAILAVASIFSAAVDLPPVPPIPDKFKNIQIAKPDPAVPKEIAAFLGEWEGVVMGKTPFRKVKIIIYEVSTQKIKFLYGCGDNPLGSRFPGGWSDNESELSFSNEKYRFSRRTSSGFSVHYYFENGLLNGMESAGSGRTGYSYELKKVK
;
A
#
# COMPACT_ATOMS: atom_id res chain seq x y z
N MET A 1 -26.03 -42.42 -17.49
CA MET A 1 -24.56 -42.52 -17.54
C MET A 1 -23.86 -41.22 -17.97
N LYS A 2 -24.23 -40.56 -19.08
CA LYS A 2 -23.57 -39.32 -19.56
C LYS A 2 -23.51 -38.16 -18.55
N LYS A 3 -24.54 -37.99 -17.71
CA LYS A 3 -24.61 -36.91 -16.69
C LYS A 3 -23.66 -37.13 -15.49
N ILE A 4 -23.37 -38.39 -15.14
CA ILE A 4 -22.48 -38.74 -14.02
C ILE A 4 -21.03 -38.50 -14.41
N LEU A 5 -20.66 -38.88 -15.65
CA LEU A 5 -19.32 -38.64 -16.18
C LEU A 5 -18.98 -37.14 -16.24
N LEU A 6 -19.95 -36.31 -16.63
CA LEU A 6 -19.77 -34.85 -16.67
C LEU A 6 -19.54 -34.26 -15.27
N ALA A 7 -20.28 -34.73 -14.26
CA ALA A 7 -20.11 -34.27 -12.88
C ALA A 7 -18.72 -34.63 -12.31
N VAL A 8 -18.21 -35.83 -12.62
CA VAL A 8 -16.87 -36.27 -12.21
C VAL A 8 -15.77 -35.43 -12.88
N VAL A 9 -15.94 -35.09 -14.17
CA VAL A 9 -14.97 -34.25 -14.89
C VAL A 9 -14.95 -32.82 -14.34
N ILE A 10 -16.11 -32.25 -14.00
CA ILE A 10 -16.21 -30.92 -13.39
C ILE A 10 -15.55 -30.91 -11.99
N LEU A 11 -15.81 -31.93 -11.17
CA LEU A 11 -15.17 -32.08 -9.85
C LEU A 11 -13.65 -32.23 -9.97
N ALA A 12 -13.16 -32.98 -10.96
CA ALA A 12 -11.73 -33.13 -11.21
C ALA A 12 -11.09 -31.80 -11.65
N ILE A 13 -11.75 -31.02 -12.51
CA ILE A 13 -11.26 -29.69 -12.91
C ILE A 13 -11.23 -28.72 -11.73
N LEU A 14 -12.26 -28.73 -10.87
CA LEU A 14 -12.31 -27.87 -9.67
C LEU A 14 -11.26 -28.27 -8.62
N ALA A 15 -10.99 -29.57 -8.47
CA ALA A 15 -9.93 -30.07 -7.60
C ALA A 15 -8.54 -29.69 -8.11
N VAL A 16 -8.30 -29.75 -9.42
CA VAL A 16 -7.03 -29.30 -10.00
C VAL A 16 -6.89 -27.78 -9.92
N ALA A 17 -7.96 -27.02 -10.18
CA ALA A 17 -7.95 -25.56 -10.11
C ALA A 17 -7.71 -25.02 -8.68
N SER A 18 -8.10 -25.77 -7.65
CA SER A 18 -7.85 -25.40 -6.25
C SER A 18 -6.39 -25.67 -5.82
N ILE A 19 -5.67 -26.58 -6.45
CA ILE A 19 -4.23 -26.82 -6.21
C ILE A 19 -3.38 -25.67 -6.77
N PHE A 20 -3.83 -24.99 -7.83
CA PHE A 20 -3.11 -23.85 -8.43
C PHE A 20 -3.37 -22.51 -7.74
N SER A 21 -4.15 -22.46 -6.66
CA SER A 21 -4.25 -21.26 -5.81
C SER A 21 -3.06 -21.20 -4.84
N ALA A 22 -1.85 -21.20 -5.39
CA ALA A 22 -0.65 -20.91 -4.62
C ALA A 22 -0.75 -19.46 -4.14
N ALA A 23 -0.90 -19.26 -2.83
CA ALA A 23 -0.75 -17.94 -2.23
C ALA A 23 0.64 -17.42 -2.61
N VAL A 24 0.68 -16.34 -3.39
CA VAL A 24 1.94 -15.70 -3.75
C VAL A 24 2.55 -15.16 -2.46
N ASP A 25 3.61 -15.80 -1.96
CA ASP A 25 4.30 -15.32 -0.77
C ASP A 25 5.05 -14.04 -1.13
N LEU A 26 4.47 -12.91 -0.72
CA LEU A 26 5.03 -11.60 -1.02
C LEU A 26 6.24 -11.34 -0.13
N PRO A 27 7.36 -10.85 -0.72
CA PRO A 27 8.53 -10.44 0.04
C PRO A 27 8.13 -9.53 1.20
N PRO A 28 8.62 -9.80 2.43
CA PRO A 28 8.31 -8.96 3.58
C PRO A 28 8.90 -7.56 3.41
N VAL A 29 8.31 -6.58 4.11
CA VAL A 29 8.96 -5.29 4.30
C VAL A 29 10.21 -5.53 5.15
N PRO A 30 11.40 -5.04 4.76
CA PRO A 30 12.61 -5.23 5.56
C PRO A 30 12.46 -4.56 6.94
N PRO A 31 13.22 -4.98 7.96
CA PRO A 31 13.22 -4.33 9.28
C PRO A 31 13.49 -2.82 9.17
N ILE A 32 12.87 -2.04 10.05
CA ILE A 32 13.11 -0.60 10.14
C ILE A 32 14.60 -0.35 10.47
N PRO A 33 15.33 0.45 9.64
CA PRO A 33 16.71 0.83 9.91
C PRO A 33 16.88 1.55 11.24
N ASP A 34 18.06 1.41 11.88
CA ASP A 34 18.37 2.01 13.19
C ASP A 34 18.09 3.52 13.25
N LYS A 35 18.41 4.25 12.17
CA LYS A 35 18.16 5.70 12.06
C LYS A 35 16.69 6.09 12.21
N PHE A 36 15.76 5.15 12.03
CA PHE A 36 14.32 5.38 12.10
C PHE A 36 13.65 4.69 13.30
N LYS A 37 14.37 3.87 14.08
CA LYS A 37 13.80 3.10 15.21
C LYS A 37 13.18 3.97 16.31
N ASN A 38 13.63 5.21 16.43
CA ASN A 38 13.19 6.14 17.48
C ASN A 38 12.14 7.15 17.01
N ILE A 39 11.56 6.98 15.81
CA ILE A 39 10.50 7.87 15.33
C ILE A 39 9.27 7.69 16.20
N GLN A 40 8.81 8.80 16.79
CA GLN A 40 7.58 8.84 17.59
C GLN A 40 6.46 9.43 16.75
N ILE A 41 5.31 8.77 16.76
CA ILE A 41 4.09 9.34 16.17
C ILE A 41 3.62 10.47 17.09
N ALA A 42 3.66 11.70 16.59
CA ALA A 42 3.24 12.86 17.34
C ALA A 42 1.76 12.74 17.72
N LYS A 43 1.40 13.27 18.89
CA LYS A 43 -0.01 13.49 19.22
C LYS A 43 -0.61 14.46 18.19
N PRO A 44 -1.84 14.23 17.70
CA PRO A 44 -2.48 15.19 16.81
C PRO A 44 -2.58 16.55 17.50
N ASP A 45 -2.11 17.59 16.82
CA ASP A 45 -2.33 18.97 17.26
C ASP A 45 -3.86 19.24 17.26
N PRO A 46 -4.44 19.77 18.35
CA PRO A 46 -5.85 20.13 18.41
C PRO A 46 -6.33 21.08 17.30
N ALA A 47 -5.42 21.85 16.70
CA ALA A 47 -5.70 22.73 15.56
C ALA A 47 -5.82 21.99 14.22
N VAL A 48 -5.39 20.73 14.15
CA VAL A 48 -5.48 19.92 12.93
C VAL A 48 -6.86 19.24 12.84
N PRO A 49 -7.61 19.43 11.74
CA PRO A 49 -8.89 18.75 11.50
C PRO A 49 -8.82 17.24 11.69
N LYS A 50 -9.88 16.64 12.23
CA LYS A 50 -9.94 15.20 12.57
C LYS A 50 -9.67 14.31 11.35
N GLU A 51 -10.11 14.76 10.18
CA GLU A 51 -9.95 14.08 8.89
C GLU A 51 -8.47 14.00 8.48
N ILE A 52 -7.67 15.02 8.83
CA ILE A 52 -6.23 15.04 8.61
C ILE A 52 -5.51 14.27 9.73
N ALA A 53 -5.92 14.48 10.98
CA ALA A 53 -5.36 13.77 12.13
C ALA A 53 -5.49 12.24 12.00
N ALA A 54 -6.51 11.75 11.29
CA ALA A 54 -6.71 10.34 11.00
C ALA A 54 -5.51 9.67 10.29
N PHE A 55 -4.65 10.46 9.61
CA PHE A 55 -3.48 9.96 8.87
C PHE A 55 -2.43 9.40 9.82
N LEU A 56 -2.29 9.98 11.01
CA LEU A 56 -1.30 9.55 11.99
C LEU A 56 -1.46 8.06 12.35
N GLY A 57 -0.34 7.36 12.40
CA GLY A 57 -0.29 5.95 12.77
C GLY A 57 0.51 5.09 11.81
N GLU A 58 0.48 3.80 12.09
CA GLU A 58 1.09 2.76 11.25
C GLU A 58 0.05 2.12 10.35
N TRP A 59 0.42 1.97 9.08
CA TRP A 59 -0.41 1.44 8.01
C TRP A 59 0.32 0.31 7.32
N GLU A 60 -0.32 -0.84 7.15
CA GLU A 60 0.24 -2.00 6.46
C GLU A 60 -0.72 -2.50 5.39
N GLY A 61 -0.18 -2.95 4.27
CA GLY A 61 -0.97 -3.40 3.15
C GLY A 61 -0.13 -3.97 2.03
N VAL A 62 -0.74 -4.01 0.85
CA VAL A 62 -0.11 -4.53 -0.36
C VAL A 62 -0.24 -3.54 -1.51
N VAL A 63 0.73 -3.59 -2.42
CA VAL A 63 0.63 -2.98 -3.75
C VAL A 63 -0.03 -3.97 -4.69
N MET A 64 -1.05 -3.50 -5.38
CA MET A 64 -1.90 -4.27 -6.28
C MET A 64 -1.66 -3.83 -7.72
N GLY A 65 -1.32 -4.80 -8.58
CA GLY A 65 -1.42 -4.70 -10.03
C GLY A 65 -2.60 -5.54 -10.52
N LYS A 66 -2.33 -6.53 -11.40
CA LYS A 66 -3.31 -7.61 -11.66
C LYS A 66 -3.47 -8.55 -10.47
N THR A 67 -2.38 -8.75 -9.73
CA THR A 67 -2.31 -9.51 -8.49
C THR A 67 -1.50 -8.72 -7.46
N PRO A 68 -1.63 -9.02 -6.16
CA PRO A 68 -0.71 -8.50 -5.15
C PRO A 68 0.73 -8.82 -5.55
N PHE A 69 1.65 -7.88 -5.41
CA PHE A 69 3.06 -8.12 -5.74
C PHE A 69 4.06 -7.54 -4.74
N ARG A 70 3.64 -6.76 -3.74
CA ARG A 70 4.56 -6.22 -2.74
C ARG A 70 3.84 -5.88 -1.43
N LYS A 71 4.45 -6.21 -0.29
CA LYS A 71 4.01 -5.70 1.02
C LYS A 71 4.55 -4.29 1.25
N VAL A 72 3.75 -3.44 1.88
CA VAL A 72 4.09 -2.04 2.18
C VAL A 72 3.72 -1.72 3.61
N LYS A 73 4.56 -0.89 4.24
CA LYS A 73 4.31 -0.26 5.54
C LYS A 73 4.49 1.25 5.41
N ILE A 74 3.56 2.04 5.93
CA ILE A 74 3.66 3.50 6.01
C ILE A 74 3.53 3.90 7.46
N ILE A 75 4.47 4.68 7.98
CA ILE A 75 4.41 5.24 9.33
C ILE A 75 4.26 6.74 9.18
N ILE A 76 3.07 7.25 9.44
CA ILE A 76 2.77 8.68 9.40
C ILE A 76 2.97 9.21 10.81
N TYR A 77 4.06 9.95 11.01
CA TYR A 77 4.51 10.36 12.33
C TYR A 77 4.27 11.84 12.64
N GLU A 78 4.04 12.68 11.63
CA GLU A 78 3.72 14.10 11.80
C GLU A 78 2.69 14.53 10.75
N VAL A 79 1.68 15.28 11.17
CA VAL A 79 0.68 15.90 10.28
C VAL A 79 0.42 17.33 10.72
N SER A 80 0.25 18.21 9.74
CA SER A 80 -0.25 19.57 9.92
C SER A 80 -1.34 19.86 8.89
N THR A 81 -1.90 21.07 8.91
CA THR A 81 -2.88 21.49 7.89
C THR A 81 -2.29 21.59 6.48
N GLN A 82 -0.96 21.64 6.35
CA GLN A 82 -0.26 21.84 5.08
C GLN A 82 0.65 20.69 4.67
N LYS A 83 1.13 19.89 5.63
CA LYS A 83 2.18 18.91 5.39
C LYS A 83 1.96 17.61 6.14
N ILE A 84 2.55 16.55 5.61
CA ILE A 84 2.64 15.24 6.24
C ILE A 84 4.09 14.75 6.15
N LYS A 85 4.59 14.16 7.24
CA LYS A 85 5.86 13.43 7.24
C LYS A 85 5.63 11.97 7.54
N PHE A 86 6.30 11.12 6.77
CA PHE A 86 6.06 9.70 6.85
C PHE A 86 7.24 8.87 6.35
N LEU A 87 7.42 7.72 6.99
CA LEU A 87 8.26 6.66 6.48
C LEU A 87 7.48 5.79 5.52
N TYR A 88 8.08 5.44 4.41
CA TYR A 88 7.58 4.44 3.48
C TYR A 88 8.54 3.26 3.45
N GLY A 89 8.05 2.09 3.86
CA GLY A 89 8.73 0.81 3.81
C GLY A 89 8.08 -0.10 2.77
N CYS A 90 8.86 -0.80 1.96
CA CYS A 90 8.31 -1.78 1.02
C CYS A 90 9.20 -2.99 0.84
N GLY A 91 8.60 -4.16 0.61
CA GLY A 91 9.32 -5.38 0.26
C GLY A 91 9.92 -5.31 -1.15
N ASP A 92 10.78 -6.28 -1.48
CA ASP A 92 11.36 -6.41 -2.81
C ASP A 92 10.32 -6.67 -3.91
N ASN A 93 10.68 -6.36 -5.16
CA ASN A 93 9.87 -6.78 -6.31
C ASN A 93 10.10 -8.28 -6.58
N PRO A 94 9.06 -9.14 -6.56
CA PRO A 94 9.22 -10.54 -6.92
C PRO A 94 9.61 -10.73 -8.41
N LEU A 95 9.40 -9.73 -9.27
CA LEU A 95 9.72 -9.77 -10.70
C LEU A 95 11.10 -9.21 -11.06
N GLY A 96 11.94 -8.85 -10.09
CA GLY A 96 13.34 -8.48 -10.31
C GLY A 96 13.81 -7.13 -9.75
N SER A 97 15.13 -6.94 -9.71
CA SER A 97 15.84 -5.96 -8.87
C SER A 97 15.71 -4.48 -9.23
N ARG A 98 14.99 -4.11 -10.30
CA ARG A 98 14.90 -2.69 -10.73
C ARG A 98 14.25 -1.79 -9.66
N PHE A 99 13.48 -2.37 -8.75
CA PHE A 99 12.81 -1.68 -7.66
C PHE A 99 13.08 -2.41 -6.34
N PRO A 100 14.29 -2.28 -5.77
CA PRO A 100 14.58 -2.91 -4.49
C PRO A 100 13.62 -2.39 -3.42
N GLY A 101 13.30 -3.26 -2.47
CA GLY A 101 12.64 -2.89 -1.24
C GLY A 101 13.51 -1.99 -0.39
N GLY A 102 12.94 -1.48 0.70
CA GLY A 102 13.64 -0.61 1.61
C GLY A 102 12.75 0.45 2.22
N TRP A 103 13.41 1.38 2.91
CA TRP A 103 12.79 2.45 3.66
C TRP A 103 13.22 3.81 3.14
N SER A 104 12.25 4.71 2.93
CA SER A 104 12.49 6.12 2.67
C SER A 104 11.77 6.99 3.69
N ASP A 105 12.41 8.09 4.08
CA ASP A 105 11.76 9.17 4.81
C ASP A 105 11.25 10.19 3.79
N ASN A 106 10.03 10.69 3.99
CA ASN A 106 9.34 11.51 3.00
C ASN A 106 8.57 12.63 3.70
N GLU A 107 8.49 13.76 3.01
CA GLU A 107 7.61 14.87 3.34
C GLU A 107 6.75 15.18 2.11
N SER A 108 5.49 15.53 2.33
CA SER A 108 4.57 15.90 1.26
C SER A 108 3.65 17.02 1.67
N GLU A 109 3.30 17.87 0.72
CA GLU A 109 2.22 18.82 0.89
C GLU A 109 0.88 18.09 0.92
N LEU A 110 0.00 18.59 1.78
CA LEU A 110 -1.38 18.17 1.85
C LEU A 110 -2.20 18.99 0.86
N SER A 111 -2.99 18.30 0.04
CA SER A 111 -3.90 18.91 -0.93
C SER A 111 -5.33 18.43 -0.67
N PHE A 112 -6.31 19.27 -0.97
CA PHE A 112 -7.72 18.90 -0.91
C PHE A 112 -8.27 18.83 -2.34
N SER A 113 -8.69 17.64 -2.78
CA SER A 113 -9.25 17.44 -4.11
C SER A 113 -10.22 16.27 -4.16
N ASN A 114 -11.31 16.44 -4.92
CA ASN A 114 -12.44 15.50 -4.97
C ASN A 114 -12.92 15.12 -3.57
N GLU A 115 -13.13 16.14 -2.73
CA GLU A 115 -13.65 16.02 -1.36
C GLU A 115 -12.78 15.19 -0.40
N LYS A 116 -11.52 14.93 -0.76
CA LYS A 116 -10.57 14.13 0.03
C LYS A 116 -9.26 14.89 0.23
N TYR A 117 -8.74 14.83 1.45
CA TYR A 117 -7.34 15.20 1.71
C TYR A 117 -6.42 14.16 1.10
N ARG A 118 -5.36 14.63 0.45
CA ARG A 118 -4.38 13.80 -0.25
C ARG A 118 -2.98 14.26 0.02
N PHE A 119 -2.06 13.31 0.09
CA PHE A 119 -0.63 13.56 0.06
C PHE A 119 0.02 12.65 -0.99
N SER A 120 1.27 12.93 -1.34
CA SER A 120 1.96 12.13 -2.35
C SER A 120 3.42 11.83 -2.03
N ARG A 121 3.93 10.74 -2.59
CA ARG A 121 5.38 10.48 -2.66
C ARG A 121 5.81 10.30 -4.09
N ARG A 122 7.03 10.73 -4.39
CA ARG A 122 7.70 10.33 -5.61
C ARG A 122 8.47 9.03 -5.37
N THR A 123 8.24 8.04 -6.21
CA THR A 123 8.99 6.79 -6.23
C THR A 123 10.38 7.02 -6.82
N SER A 124 11.31 6.10 -6.57
CA SER A 124 12.64 6.12 -7.20
C SER A 124 12.57 6.01 -8.72
N SER A 125 11.51 5.42 -9.27
CA SER A 125 11.18 5.42 -10.71
C SER A 125 10.74 6.76 -11.27
N GLY A 126 10.50 7.77 -10.42
CA GLY A 126 9.97 9.06 -10.82
C GLY A 126 8.44 9.15 -10.88
N PHE A 127 7.71 8.05 -10.66
CA PHE A 127 6.24 8.04 -10.55
C PHE A 127 5.76 8.67 -9.24
N SER A 128 4.58 9.26 -9.24
CA SER A 128 3.92 9.78 -8.04
C SER A 128 2.86 8.81 -7.55
N VAL A 129 2.89 8.50 -6.26
CA VAL A 129 1.82 7.78 -5.56
C VAL A 129 1.03 8.79 -4.74
N HIS A 130 -0.27 8.87 -4.95
CA HIS A 130 -1.17 9.75 -4.20
C HIS A 130 -1.96 8.92 -3.20
N TYR A 131 -1.91 9.30 -1.93
CA TYR A 131 -2.61 8.63 -0.83
C TYR A 131 -3.78 9.46 -0.35
N TYR A 132 -4.85 8.80 0.09
CA TYR A 132 -6.06 9.42 0.63
C TYR A 132 -6.80 8.47 1.57
N PHE A 133 -7.66 9.02 2.43
CA PHE A 133 -8.56 8.21 3.26
C PHE A 133 -9.87 7.91 2.57
N GLU A 134 -10.31 6.66 2.75
CA GLU A 134 -11.67 6.25 2.44
C GLU A 134 -12.00 4.98 3.23
N ASN A 135 -13.18 4.94 3.86
CA ASN A 135 -13.69 3.77 4.58
C ASN A 135 -12.73 3.18 5.65
N GLY A 136 -11.98 4.05 6.34
CA GLY A 136 -11.01 3.63 7.36
C GLY A 136 -9.71 3.04 6.81
N LEU A 137 -9.52 3.07 5.49
CA LEU A 137 -8.32 2.61 4.81
C LEU A 137 -7.51 3.78 4.28
N LEU A 138 -6.18 3.67 4.39
CA LEU A 138 -5.27 4.52 3.65
C LEU A 138 -5.13 3.91 2.25
N ASN A 139 -5.76 4.54 1.26
CA ASN A 139 -5.71 4.11 -0.13
C ASN A 139 -4.63 4.87 -0.86
N GLY A 140 -4.02 4.25 -1.87
CA GLY A 140 -3.01 4.89 -2.71
C GLY A 140 -3.18 4.53 -4.17
N MET A 141 -2.79 5.44 -5.05
CA MET A 141 -2.77 5.20 -6.49
C MET A 141 -1.48 5.75 -7.08
N GLU A 142 -0.71 4.87 -7.70
CA GLU A 142 0.48 5.22 -8.48
C GLU A 142 0.06 5.58 -9.91
N SER A 143 0.42 6.77 -10.35
CA SER A 143 0.15 7.24 -11.71
C SER A 143 1.44 7.25 -12.51
N ALA A 144 1.50 6.44 -13.57
CA ALA A 144 2.46 6.64 -14.64
C ALA A 144 1.90 7.71 -15.59
N GLY A 145 2.61 8.82 -15.77
CA GLY A 145 2.20 9.98 -16.58
C GLY A 145 1.91 9.72 -18.07
N SER A 146 1.81 8.47 -18.50
CA SER A 146 1.53 8.05 -19.88
C SER A 146 0.34 7.08 -20.04
N GLY A 147 -0.53 6.95 -19.03
CA GLY A 147 -1.79 6.21 -19.16
C GLY A 147 -1.65 4.68 -19.16
N ARG A 148 -0.50 4.13 -18.77
CA ARG A 148 -0.28 2.68 -18.60
C ARG A 148 -0.10 2.31 -17.14
N THR A 149 -0.98 1.43 -16.66
CA THR A 149 -0.87 0.64 -15.41
C THR A 149 -0.55 1.45 -14.17
N GLY A 150 -1.59 1.98 -13.52
CA GLY A 150 -1.46 2.44 -12.14
C GLY A 150 -1.51 1.25 -11.18
N TYR A 151 -0.72 1.31 -10.12
CA TYR A 151 -0.83 0.38 -9.00
C TYR A 151 -1.71 0.98 -7.93
N SER A 152 -2.58 0.17 -7.33
CA SER A 152 -3.36 0.58 -6.16
C SER A 152 -2.73 0.08 -4.87
N TYR A 153 -2.99 0.80 -3.80
CA TYR A 153 -2.55 0.48 -2.45
C TYR A 153 -3.80 0.48 -1.58
N GLU A 154 -3.97 -0.56 -0.78
CA GLU A 154 -4.99 -0.63 0.26
C GLU A 154 -4.29 -0.97 1.56
N LEU A 155 -4.18 0.01 2.46
CA LEU A 155 -3.48 -0.15 3.72
C LEU A 155 -4.44 -0.05 4.90
N LYS A 156 -4.30 -1.01 5.82
CA LYS A 156 -5.04 -1.08 7.08
C LYS A 156 -4.18 -0.54 8.20
N LYS A 157 -4.84 0.11 9.17
CA LYS A 157 -4.17 0.58 10.38
C LYS A 157 -3.74 -0.60 11.26
N VAL A 158 -2.50 -0.61 11.74
CA VAL A 158 -1.91 -1.76 12.43
C VAL A 158 -2.30 -1.80 13.91
N LYS A 159 -2.32 -0.64 14.56
CA LYS A 159 -2.93 -0.31 15.87
C LYS A 159 -2.51 1.10 16.25
#